data_AF-A0A5B8LQQ5-F1
#
_entry.id   AF-A0A5B8LQQ5-F1
#
_cell.length_a   1.000
_cell.length_b   1.000
_cell.length_c   1.000
_cell.angle_alpha   90.00
_cell.angle_beta   90.00
_cell.angle_gamma   90.00
#
_symmetry.space_group_name_H-M   'P 1'
#
loop_
_entity.id
_entity.type
_entity.pdbx_description
1 polymer ?
#
loop_
_entity_poly.entity_id
_entity_poly.type
_entity_poly.pdbx_seq_one_letter_code
_entity_poly.pdbx_strand_id
1 'polypeptide(L)'
;MAKGRPRKIGVKRTKSGAISRAAGAYNENADAIELRMRVFGLTEKEARDQKASTYVGRLCLAGLRNSTDGVSEAQYDAATAYLEAYANFKRAVKSPDALATGSGGAGGAEGPGYEQWCRRAVSKWEGIQKAVYAEQEIHSHANMWAALDYVVGRDQQLPHMIGDLRLALNAIGHFLGIIPMPRKHLSRSDVAA
;
A
#
# COMPACT_ATOMS: atom_id res chain seq x y z
N MET A 1 -19.29 -39.61 -30.07
CA MET A 1 -18.82 -38.83 -28.90
C MET A 1 -17.35 -38.47 -29.11
N ALA A 2 -17.01 -37.19 -29.21
CA ALA A 2 -15.63 -36.76 -29.47
C ALA A 2 -14.75 -37.05 -28.24
N LYS A 3 -13.64 -37.77 -28.44
CA LYS A 3 -12.67 -38.08 -27.40
C LYS A 3 -12.03 -36.77 -26.92
N GLY A 4 -12.23 -36.42 -25.65
CA GLY A 4 -11.70 -35.19 -25.07
C GLY A 4 -10.16 -35.13 -25.12
N ARG A 5 -9.59 -33.93 -24.96
CA ARG A 5 -8.14 -33.69 -25.04
C ARG A 5 -7.38 -34.65 -24.11
N PRO A 6 -6.43 -35.45 -24.63
CA PRO A 6 -5.65 -36.37 -23.81
C PRO A 6 -4.86 -35.62 -22.73
N ARG A 7 -4.84 -36.18 -21.52
CA ARG A 7 -4.13 -35.61 -20.37
C ARG A 7 -2.63 -35.82 -20.51
N LYS A 8 -1.83 -34.78 -20.23
CA LYS A 8 -0.36 -34.92 -20.12
C LYS A 8 -0.03 -35.85 -18.94
N ILE A 9 0.76 -36.89 -19.22
CA ILE A 9 1.19 -37.91 -18.25
C ILE A 9 2.36 -37.34 -17.42
N GLY A 10 2.44 -37.68 -16.13
CA GLY A 10 3.55 -37.28 -15.26
C GLY A 10 3.46 -35.87 -14.64
N VAL A 11 2.34 -35.16 -14.82
CA VAL A 11 2.19 -33.79 -14.33
C VAL A 11 1.33 -33.74 -13.06
N LYS A 12 1.84 -33.13 -11.98
CA LYS A 12 1.09 -32.89 -10.74
C LYS A 12 -0.13 -31.98 -11.01
N ARG A 13 -1.28 -32.28 -10.39
CA ARG A 13 -2.55 -31.58 -10.63
C ARG A 13 -3.18 -31.08 -9.34
N THR A 14 -3.95 -30.00 -9.43
CA THR A 14 -4.78 -29.48 -8.33
C THR A 14 -6.00 -30.36 -8.11
N LYS A 15 -6.71 -30.20 -6.98
CA LYS A 15 -7.99 -30.90 -6.71
C LYS A 15 -9.05 -30.63 -7.79
N SER A 16 -9.00 -29.46 -8.44
CA SER A 16 -9.86 -29.09 -9.58
C SER A 16 -9.44 -29.74 -10.91
N GLY A 17 -8.34 -30.51 -10.95
CA GLY A 17 -7.83 -31.11 -12.18
C GLY A 17 -7.20 -30.09 -13.13
N ALA A 18 -6.70 -28.95 -12.65
CA ALA A 18 -5.76 -28.13 -13.41
C ALA A 18 -4.33 -28.68 -13.24
N ILE A 19 -3.44 -28.41 -14.20
CA ILE A 19 -2.01 -28.68 -14.01
C ILE A 19 -1.50 -27.76 -12.89
N SER A 20 -0.85 -28.35 -11.88
CA SER A 20 -0.25 -27.58 -10.79
C SER A 20 0.96 -26.81 -11.30
N ARG A 21 0.95 -25.50 -11.11
CA ARG A 21 2.08 -24.60 -11.42
C ARG A 21 2.99 -24.33 -10.21
N ALA A 22 2.63 -24.85 -9.03
CA ALA A 22 3.31 -24.54 -7.77
C ALA A 22 4.81 -24.91 -7.75
N ALA A 23 5.19 -25.97 -8.48
CA ALA A 23 6.60 -26.39 -8.56
C ALA A 23 7.45 -25.48 -9.47
N GLY A 24 6.88 -24.89 -10.52
CA GLY A 24 7.60 -23.97 -11.42
C GLY A 24 7.79 -22.59 -10.81
N ALA A 25 6.75 -22.09 -10.13
CA ALA A 25 6.78 -20.78 -9.46
C ALA A 25 7.87 -20.65 -8.38
N TYR A 26 8.30 -21.79 -7.80
CA TYR A 26 9.35 -21.82 -6.78
C TYR A 26 10.73 -21.44 -7.34
N ASN A 27 11.00 -21.80 -8.60
CA ASN A 27 12.29 -21.53 -9.25
C ASN A 27 12.27 -20.21 -10.03
N GLU A 28 11.11 -19.82 -10.58
CA GLU A 28 10.98 -18.62 -11.42
C GLU A 28 11.32 -17.30 -10.70
N ASN A 29 11.35 -17.27 -9.37
CA ASN A 29 11.65 -16.08 -8.57
C ASN A 29 12.84 -16.24 -7.61
N ALA A 30 13.60 -17.36 -7.72
CA ALA A 30 14.68 -17.67 -6.78
C ALA A 30 15.74 -16.54 -6.75
N ASP A 31 16.18 -16.07 -7.91
CA ASP A 31 17.19 -15.01 -8.03
C ASP A 31 16.74 -13.68 -7.41
N ALA A 32 15.46 -13.33 -7.59
CA ALA A 32 14.90 -12.11 -7.03
C ALA A 32 14.77 -12.18 -5.50
N ILE A 33 14.44 -13.37 -4.97
CA ILE A 33 14.39 -13.64 -3.52
C ILE A 33 15.81 -13.53 -2.96
N GLU A 34 16.79 -14.19 -3.58
CA GLU A 34 18.19 -14.14 -3.15
C GLU A 34 18.75 -12.71 -3.20
N LEU A 35 18.46 -11.95 -4.25
CA LEU A 35 18.85 -10.54 -4.36
C LEU A 35 18.28 -9.71 -3.19
N ARG A 36 17.00 -9.89 -2.86
CA ARG A 36 16.38 -9.18 -1.72
C ARG A 36 17.02 -9.57 -0.39
N MET A 37 17.32 -10.85 -0.19
CA MET A 37 18.04 -11.32 1.00
C MET A 37 19.40 -10.64 1.11
N ARG A 38 20.17 -10.61 0.02
CA ARG A 38 21.52 -10.04 -0.02
C ARG A 38 21.54 -8.53 0.11
N VAL A 39 20.69 -7.82 -0.62
CA VAL A 39 20.69 -6.35 -0.68
C VAL A 39 20.04 -5.74 0.56
N PHE A 40 18.98 -6.35 1.09
CA PHE A 40 18.20 -5.79 2.19
C PHE A 40 18.36 -6.54 3.52
N GLY A 41 19.19 -7.58 3.58
CA GLY A 41 19.40 -8.37 4.80
C GLY A 41 18.15 -9.09 5.29
N LEU A 42 17.25 -9.46 4.36
CA LEU A 42 15.99 -10.14 4.70
C LEU A 42 16.20 -11.65 4.86
N THR A 43 15.40 -12.26 5.72
CA THR A 43 15.28 -13.73 5.74
C THR A 43 14.60 -14.22 4.46
N GLU A 44 14.80 -15.50 4.10
CA GLU A 44 14.15 -16.09 2.91
C GLU A 44 12.61 -15.94 2.95
N LYS A 45 12.02 -16.10 4.14
CA LYS A 45 10.59 -15.94 4.36
C LYS A 45 10.12 -14.51 4.06
N GLU A 46 10.87 -13.51 4.55
CA GLU A 46 10.56 -12.10 4.33
C GLU A 46 10.80 -11.68 2.88
N ALA A 47 11.87 -12.14 2.24
CA ALA A 47 12.18 -11.84 0.86
C ALA A 47 11.13 -12.37 -0.14
N ARG A 48 10.39 -13.41 0.27
CA ARG A 48 9.21 -13.93 -0.43
C ARG A 48 7.94 -13.14 -0.19
N ASP A 49 7.87 -12.36 0.87
CA ASP A 49 6.73 -11.51 1.15
C ASP A 49 6.63 -10.41 0.08
N GLN A 50 5.41 -10.12 -0.36
CA GLN A 50 5.16 -9.04 -1.31
C GLN A 50 5.65 -7.68 -0.76
N LYS A 51 5.54 -7.47 0.56
CA LYS A 51 6.02 -6.28 1.28
C LYS A 51 7.51 -6.03 1.07
N ALA A 52 8.34 -7.05 0.81
CA ALA A 52 9.77 -6.86 0.57
C ALA A 52 10.10 -6.03 -0.68
N SER A 53 9.14 -5.91 -1.61
CA SER A 53 9.35 -5.25 -2.90
C SER A 53 9.43 -3.72 -2.79
N THR A 54 8.85 -3.13 -1.75
CA THR A 54 8.84 -1.67 -1.53
C THR A 54 9.58 -1.32 -0.25
N TYR A 55 10.10 -0.11 -0.16
CA TYR A 55 10.77 0.36 1.04
C TYR A 55 9.81 0.45 2.22
N VAL A 56 8.59 0.98 2.04
CA VAL A 56 7.58 1.01 3.12
C VAL A 56 7.20 -0.40 3.60
N GLY A 57 7.11 -1.37 2.68
CA GLY A 57 6.88 -2.76 3.07
C GLY A 57 8.06 -3.38 3.80
N ARG A 58 9.31 -3.06 3.43
CA ARG A 58 10.50 -3.44 4.22
C ARG A 58 10.52 -2.79 5.61
N LEU A 59 10.08 -1.54 5.74
CA LEU A 59 9.89 -0.88 7.04
C LEU A 59 8.81 -1.61 7.87
N CYS A 60 7.74 -2.10 7.25
CA CYS A 60 6.72 -2.90 7.93
C CYS A 60 7.29 -4.22 8.45
N LEU A 61 8.07 -4.93 7.61
CA LEU A 61 8.76 -6.16 8.03
C LEU A 61 9.74 -5.89 9.19
N ALA A 62 10.45 -4.76 9.17
CA ALA A 62 11.29 -4.33 10.29
C ALA A 62 10.47 -4.04 11.56
N GLY A 63 9.29 -3.42 11.42
CA GLY A 63 8.36 -3.15 12.52
C GLY A 63 7.81 -4.43 13.16
N LEU A 64 7.51 -5.46 12.36
CA LEU A 64 7.10 -6.78 12.85
C LEU A 64 8.20 -7.49 13.65
N ARG A 65 9.47 -7.13 13.41
CA ARG A 65 10.62 -7.57 14.23
C ARG A 65 10.85 -6.71 15.48
N ASN A 66 9.93 -5.80 15.80
CA ASN A 66 10.06 -4.81 16.88
C ASN A 66 11.28 -3.89 16.72
N SER A 67 11.69 -3.59 15.48
CA SER A 67 12.73 -2.60 15.23
C SER A 67 12.19 -1.18 15.45
N THR A 68 12.96 -0.34 16.13
CA THR A 68 12.64 1.07 16.39
C THR A 68 12.44 1.89 15.12
N ASP A 69 12.99 1.45 13.99
CA ASP A 69 12.97 2.15 12.71
C ASP A 69 11.87 1.63 11.75
N GLY A 70 11.02 0.69 12.19
CA GLY A 70 9.94 0.11 11.38
C GLY A 70 8.64 0.92 11.35
N VAL A 71 7.71 0.54 10.48
CA VAL A 71 6.32 1.04 10.54
C VAL A 71 5.39 -0.06 11.02
N SER A 72 4.28 0.30 11.65
CA SER A 72 3.27 -0.68 12.04
C SER A 72 2.53 -1.21 10.81
N GLU A 73 1.87 -2.36 10.97
CA GLU A 73 1.04 -2.92 9.90
C GLU A 73 -0.11 -1.97 9.50
N ALA A 74 -0.74 -1.32 10.48
CA ALA A 74 -1.79 -0.34 10.21
C ALA A 74 -1.27 0.91 9.47
N GLN A 75 -0.03 1.33 9.73
CA GLN A 75 0.63 2.40 8.97
C GLN A 75 0.94 1.95 7.53
N TYR A 76 1.38 0.71 7.34
CA TYR A 76 1.57 0.13 6.01
C TYR A 76 0.25 0.07 5.21
N ASP A 77 -0.85 -0.31 5.86
CA ASP A 77 -2.18 -0.31 5.25
C ASP A 77 -2.62 1.11 4.87
N ALA A 78 -2.35 2.10 5.73
CA ALA A 78 -2.58 3.50 5.41
C ALA A 78 -1.74 3.99 4.21
N ALA A 79 -0.48 3.54 4.08
CA ALA A 79 0.37 3.88 2.95
C ALA A 79 -0.16 3.28 1.63
N THR A 80 -0.64 2.04 1.68
CA THR A 80 -1.26 1.36 0.54
C THR A 80 -2.55 2.07 0.14
N ALA A 81 -3.41 2.39 1.11
CA ALA A 81 -4.67 3.12 0.88
C ALA A 81 -4.44 4.54 0.35
N TYR A 82 -3.33 5.20 0.73
CA TYR A 82 -2.90 6.48 0.18
C TYR A 82 -2.54 6.36 -1.30
N LEU A 83 -1.71 5.38 -1.69
CA LEU A 83 -1.34 5.14 -3.09
C LEU A 83 -2.56 4.84 -3.96
N GLU A 84 -3.48 4.03 -3.46
CA GLU A 84 -4.75 3.74 -4.14
C GLU A 84 -5.62 4.98 -4.28
N ALA A 85 -5.75 5.79 -3.22
CA ALA A 85 -6.50 7.04 -3.28
C ALA A 85 -5.89 8.01 -4.30
N TYR A 86 -4.56 8.14 -4.33
CA TYR A 86 -3.86 8.98 -5.30
C TYR A 86 -4.05 8.49 -6.74
N ALA A 87 -3.94 7.19 -6.97
CA ALA A 87 -4.16 6.60 -8.29
C ALA A 87 -5.61 6.81 -8.77
N ASN A 88 -6.59 6.61 -7.88
CA ASN A 88 -8.01 6.83 -8.18
C ASN A 88 -8.30 8.31 -8.45
N PHE A 89 -7.72 9.22 -7.68
CA PHE A 89 -7.81 10.67 -7.94
C PHE A 89 -7.25 11.01 -9.31
N LYS A 90 -6.02 10.57 -9.64
CA LYS A 90 -5.40 10.80 -10.96
C LYS A 90 -6.27 10.30 -12.11
N ARG A 91 -6.91 9.14 -11.95
CA ARG A 91 -7.89 8.59 -12.92
C ARG A 91 -9.15 9.43 -13.01
N ALA A 92 -9.69 9.89 -11.88
CA ALA A 92 -10.90 10.71 -11.83
C ALA A 92 -10.71 12.08 -12.50
N VAL A 93 -9.53 12.71 -12.32
CA VAL A 93 -9.21 13.99 -12.96
C VAL A 93 -8.64 13.86 -14.37
N LYS A 94 -8.59 12.64 -14.93
CA LYS A 94 -8.05 12.32 -16.26
C LYS A 94 -6.63 12.88 -16.48
N SER A 95 -5.78 12.82 -15.45
CA SER A 95 -4.38 13.26 -15.55
C SER A 95 -3.65 12.48 -16.66
N PRO A 96 -2.77 13.12 -17.46
CA PRO A 96 -2.02 12.45 -18.53
C PRO A 96 -1.30 11.17 -18.07
N ASP A 97 -0.70 11.21 -16.87
CA ASP A 97 0.00 10.06 -16.28
C ASP A 97 -0.94 8.89 -15.93
N ALA A 98 -2.21 9.17 -15.65
CA ALA A 98 -3.20 8.14 -15.33
C ALA A 98 -3.55 7.26 -16.54
N LEU A 99 -3.33 7.77 -17.75
CA LEU A 99 -3.60 7.08 -19.01
C LEU A 99 -2.42 6.16 -19.41
N ALA A 100 -1.21 6.40 -18.90
CA ALA A 100 0.01 5.67 -19.28
C ALA A 100 0.12 4.28 -18.64
N THR A 101 -0.42 4.08 -17.42
CA THR A 101 -0.29 2.81 -16.68
C THR A 101 -1.45 1.83 -16.93
N GLY A 102 -2.36 2.15 -17.85
CA GLY A 102 -3.47 1.29 -18.23
C GLY A 102 -3.04 0.24 -19.25
N SER A 103 -2.53 -0.92 -18.79
CA SER A 103 -2.58 -2.12 -19.62
C SER A 103 -4.03 -2.36 -20.06
N GLY A 104 -4.22 -2.52 -21.36
CA GLY A 104 -5.48 -2.75 -22.07
C GLY A 104 -6.62 -3.29 -21.22
N GLY A 105 -7.50 -2.39 -20.82
CA GLY A 105 -8.75 -2.70 -20.15
C GLY A 105 -9.71 -1.55 -20.41
N ALA A 106 -10.41 -1.60 -21.54
CA ALA A 106 -11.65 -0.87 -21.69
C ALA A 106 -12.55 -1.25 -20.50
N GLY A 107 -12.72 -0.33 -19.56
CA GLY A 107 -13.38 -0.57 -18.29
C GLY A 107 -14.07 0.67 -17.76
N GLY A 108 -14.95 1.24 -18.58
CA GLY A 108 -16.00 2.16 -18.12
C GLY A 108 -15.68 3.64 -18.14
N ALA A 109 -15.15 4.16 -19.26
CA ALA A 109 -15.50 5.53 -19.60
C ALA A 109 -17.02 5.54 -19.85
N GLU A 110 -17.77 6.26 -19.01
CA GLU A 110 -19.19 6.58 -19.21
C GLU A 110 -20.20 5.44 -18.93
N GLY A 111 -20.09 4.78 -17.78
CA GLY A 111 -21.18 3.97 -17.21
C GLY A 111 -22.02 4.74 -16.16
N PRO A 112 -23.28 4.35 -15.91
CA PRO A 112 -24.06 4.90 -14.80
C PRO A 112 -23.33 4.64 -13.47
N GLY A 113 -23.00 5.72 -12.75
CA GLY A 113 -22.23 5.67 -11.50
C GLY A 113 -20.76 6.10 -11.59
N TYR A 114 -20.21 6.27 -12.80
CA TYR A 114 -18.83 6.76 -12.98
C TYR A 114 -18.64 8.15 -12.37
N GLU A 115 -19.58 9.07 -12.61
CA GLU A 115 -19.52 10.43 -12.04
C GLU A 115 -19.54 10.41 -10.51
N GLN A 116 -20.37 9.54 -9.91
CA GLN A 116 -20.42 9.41 -8.46
C GLN A 116 -19.11 8.82 -7.90
N TRP A 117 -18.51 7.86 -8.61
CA TRP A 117 -17.19 7.33 -8.26
C TRP A 117 -16.11 8.41 -8.35
N CYS A 118 -16.09 9.22 -9.41
CA CYS A 118 -15.16 10.35 -9.56
C CYS A 118 -15.29 11.34 -8.40
N ARG A 119 -16.52 11.76 -8.07
CA ARG A 119 -16.78 12.67 -6.93
C ARG A 119 -16.28 12.09 -5.62
N ARG A 120 -16.50 10.78 -5.38
CA ARG A 120 -15.99 10.09 -4.17
C ARG A 120 -14.47 10.00 -4.16
N ALA A 121 -13.83 9.71 -5.29
CA ALA A 121 -12.37 9.63 -5.40
C ALA A 121 -11.70 10.98 -5.11
N VAL A 122 -12.24 12.07 -5.68
CA VAL A 122 -11.78 13.43 -5.42
C VAL A 122 -11.99 13.81 -3.95
N SER A 123 -13.20 13.61 -3.41
CA SER A 123 -13.48 13.93 -2.00
C SER A 123 -12.62 13.13 -1.02
N LYS A 124 -12.35 11.85 -1.31
CA LYS A 124 -11.44 11.02 -0.50
C LYS A 124 -10.02 11.58 -0.52
N TRP A 125 -9.51 11.97 -1.69
CA TRP A 125 -8.18 12.55 -1.82
C TRP A 125 -8.06 13.89 -1.10
N GLU A 126 -9.02 14.80 -1.29
CA GLU A 126 -9.06 16.07 -0.58
C GLU A 126 -9.12 15.88 0.95
N GLY A 127 -9.85 14.89 1.43
CA GLY A 127 -9.92 14.56 2.86
C GLY A 127 -8.58 14.07 3.41
N ILE A 128 -7.86 13.22 2.66
CA ILE A 128 -6.49 12.82 2.96
C ILE A 128 -5.57 14.04 3.03
N GLN A 129 -5.62 14.92 2.02
CA GLN A 129 -4.80 16.14 2.00
C GLN A 129 -5.06 17.00 3.23
N LYS A 130 -6.34 17.24 3.57
CA LYS A 130 -6.73 18.01 4.75
C LYS A 130 -6.23 17.38 6.06
N ALA A 131 -6.32 16.06 6.19
CA ALA A 131 -5.83 15.36 7.37
C ALA A 131 -4.31 15.51 7.54
N VAL A 132 -3.55 15.37 6.45
CA VAL A 132 -2.09 15.57 6.48
C VAL A 132 -1.73 17.03 6.77
N TYR A 133 -2.45 18.00 6.19
CA TYR A 133 -2.22 19.42 6.48
C TYR A 133 -2.49 19.76 7.95
N ALA A 134 -3.58 19.27 8.52
CA ALA A 134 -3.89 19.49 9.94
C ALA A 134 -2.80 18.93 10.86
N GLU A 135 -2.26 17.75 10.55
CA GLU A 135 -1.16 17.16 11.32
C GLU A 135 0.16 17.93 11.12
N GLN A 136 0.41 18.40 9.90
CA GLN A 136 1.59 19.19 9.53
C GLN A 136 1.62 20.55 10.24
N GLU A 137 0.46 21.16 10.51
CA GLU A 137 0.36 22.40 11.29
C GLU A 137 0.78 22.19 12.75
N ILE A 138 0.47 21.03 13.34
CA ILE A 138 0.88 20.65 14.70
C ILE A 138 2.39 20.37 14.73
N HIS A 139 2.90 19.68 13.71
CA HIS A 139 4.30 19.27 13.60
C HIS A 139 5.03 20.08 12.52
N SER A 140 5.12 21.41 12.71
CA SER A 140 5.68 22.35 11.73
C SER A 140 7.14 22.08 11.29
N HIS A 141 7.89 21.29 12.06
CA HIS A 141 9.27 20.89 11.75
C HIS A 141 9.36 19.63 10.88
N ALA A 142 8.31 18.81 10.83
CA ALA A 142 8.25 17.62 9.98
C ALA A 142 7.96 18.04 8.53
N ASN A 143 8.38 17.24 7.55
CA ASN A 143 7.96 17.43 6.16
C ASN A 143 7.19 16.20 5.67
N MET A 144 5.93 16.12 6.10
CA MET A 144 5.06 14.96 5.84
C MET A 144 4.80 14.75 4.35
N TRP A 145 4.64 15.84 3.59
CA TRP A 145 4.43 15.78 2.15
C TRP A 145 5.66 15.26 1.41
N ALA A 146 6.87 15.69 1.80
CA ALA A 146 8.10 15.15 1.23
C ALA A 146 8.26 13.67 1.58
N ALA A 147 7.96 13.27 2.82
CA ALA A 147 8.01 11.87 3.22
C ALA A 147 7.04 11.01 2.39
N LEU A 148 5.80 11.45 2.19
CA LEU A 148 4.83 10.73 1.36
C LEU A 148 5.25 10.65 -0.11
N ASP A 149 5.75 11.73 -0.70
CA ASP A 149 6.18 11.72 -2.12
C ASP A 149 7.42 10.83 -2.31
N TYR A 150 8.51 11.12 -1.61
CA TYR A 150 9.78 10.42 -1.84
C TYR A 150 9.75 8.97 -1.34
N VAL A 151 9.23 8.73 -0.14
CA VAL A 151 9.30 7.40 0.49
C VAL A 151 8.20 6.49 -0.01
N VAL A 152 6.97 6.99 -0.18
CA VAL A 152 5.83 6.17 -0.61
C VAL A 152 5.61 6.25 -2.12
N GLY A 153 5.58 7.45 -2.68
CA GLY A 153 5.30 7.67 -4.11
C GLY A 153 6.43 7.24 -5.05
N ARG A 154 7.68 7.48 -4.65
CA ARG A 154 8.89 7.20 -5.46
C ARG A 154 9.74 6.04 -4.96
N ASP A 155 9.32 5.39 -3.87
CA ASP A 155 10.01 4.26 -3.24
C ASP A 155 11.49 4.54 -2.87
N GLN A 156 11.82 5.79 -2.54
CA GLN A 156 13.18 6.17 -2.16
C GLN A 156 13.50 5.81 -0.70
N GLN A 157 14.72 5.34 -0.48
CA GLN A 157 15.20 4.99 0.85
C GLN A 157 15.79 6.21 1.56
N LEU A 158 14.94 6.92 2.31
CA LEU A 158 15.32 8.10 3.10
C LEU A 158 15.09 7.83 4.60
N PRO A 159 16.06 7.20 5.30
CA PRO A 159 15.88 6.81 6.71
C PRO A 159 15.57 7.99 7.64
N HIS A 160 16.11 9.17 7.35
CA HIS A 160 15.88 10.37 8.14
C HIS A 160 14.43 10.90 8.07
N MET A 161 13.64 10.47 7.07
CA MET A 161 12.23 10.85 6.92
C MET A 161 11.24 9.84 7.53
N ILE A 162 11.72 8.76 8.16
CA ILE A 162 10.84 7.72 8.73
C ILE A 162 9.94 8.30 9.83
N GLY A 163 10.46 9.21 10.65
CA GLY A 163 9.67 9.89 11.68
C GLY A 163 8.49 10.66 11.08
N ASP A 164 8.77 11.50 10.10
CA ASP A 164 7.76 12.30 9.37
C ASP A 164 6.76 11.40 8.65
N LEU A 165 7.23 10.31 8.05
CA LEU A 165 6.38 9.31 7.40
C LEU A 165 5.38 8.71 8.39
N ARG A 166 5.79 8.35 9.61
CA ARG A 166 4.88 7.78 10.61
C ARG A 166 3.78 8.75 11.00
N LEU A 167 4.11 10.03 11.18
CA LEU A 167 3.12 11.07 11.47
C LEU A 167 2.11 11.21 10.33
N ALA A 168 2.61 11.27 9.09
CA ALA A 168 1.77 11.34 7.90
C ALA A 168 0.83 10.12 7.80
N LEU A 169 1.36 8.91 7.98
CA LEU A 169 0.60 7.67 7.90
C LEU A 169 -0.41 7.53 9.05
N ASN A 170 -0.12 8.06 10.23
CA ASN A 170 -1.08 8.13 11.34
C ASN A 170 -2.26 9.05 10.97
N ALA A 171 -1.99 10.26 10.49
CA ALA A 171 -3.03 11.20 10.07
C ALA A 171 -3.95 10.59 8.99
N ILE A 172 -3.35 9.95 7.98
CA ILE A 172 -4.08 9.24 6.92
C ILE A 172 -4.88 8.08 7.49
N GLY A 173 -4.27 7.25 8.34
CA GLY A 173 -4.92 6.11 8.96
C GLY A 173 -6.10 6.50 9.85
N HIS A 174 -6.00 7.62 10.57
CA HIS A 174 -7.10 8.19 11.35
C HIS A 174 -8.25 8.66 10.47
N PHE A 175 -7.96 9.40 9.40
CA PHE A 175 -8.97 9.86 8.45
C PHE A 175 -9.71 8.69 7.78
N LEU A 176 -8.97 7.63 7.42
CA LEU A 176 -9.52 6.45 6.75
C LEU A 176 -10.14 5.43 7.71
N GLY A 177 -10.05 5.63 9.03
CA GLY A 177 -10.55 4.70 10.04
C GLY A 177 -9.72 3.40 10.16
N ILE A 178 -8.51 3.36 9.61
CA ILE A 178 -7.58 2.23 9.71
C ILE A 178 -6.91 2.23 11.09
N ILE A 179 -6.54 3.43 11.58
CA ILE A 179 -5.88 3.62 12.86
C ILE A 179 -6.88 4.34 13.79
N PRO A 180 -7.19 3.79 14.97
CA PRO A 180 -8.10 4.45 15.90
C PRO A 180 -7.50 5.77 16.37
N MET A 181 -8.30 6.84 16.33
CA MET A 181 -7.89 8.13 16.90
C MET A 181 -7.59 7.97 18.39
N PRO A 182 -6.51 8.58 18.91
CA PRO A 182 -6.29 8.60 20.34
C PRO A 182 -7.52 9.24 21.00
N ARG A 183 -8.13 8.52 21.94
CA ARG A 183 -9.20 9.09 22.76
C ARG A 183 -8.61 10.30 23.46
N LYS A 184 -9.10 11.51 23.12
CA LYS A 184 -8.79 12.69 23.93
C LYS A 184 -9.16 12.33 25.37
N HIS A 185 -8.18 12.27 26.26
CA HIS A 185 -8.48 12.25 27.68
C HIS A 185 -9.26 13.53 27.94
N LEU A 186 -10.58 13.41 28.11
CA LEU A 186 -11.40 14.48 28.68
C LEU A 186 -10.69 14.87 29.97
N SER A 187 -10.09 16.06 29.99
CA SER A 187 -9.58 16.63 31.23
C SER A 187 -10.76 16.65 32.20
N ARG A 188 -10.53 16.22 33.44
CA ARG A 188 -11.50 16.19 34.53
C ARG A 188 -12.09 17.57 34.92
N SER A 189 -11.90 18.60 34.10
CA SER A 189 -12.42 19.96 34.29
C SER A 189 -13.89 20.13 33.88
N ASP A 190 -14.44 19.24 33.04
CA ASP A 190 -15.74 19.49 32.39
C ASP A 190 -16.91 18.71 33.03
N VAL A 191 -16.72 18.15 34.23
CA VAL A 191 -17.78 17.41 34.98
C VAL A 191 -18.35 18.25 36.14
N ALA A 192 -18.05 19.55 36.18
CA ALA A 192 -18.64 20.47 37.15
C ALA A 192 -19.27 21.68 36.45
N ALA A 193 -20.46 21.47 35.89
CA ALA A 193 -21.44 22.51 35.59
C ALA A 193 -22.84 21.93 35.75
#